data_AF-A0A4R9JBB6-F1
#
_entry.id   AF-A0A4R9JBB6-F1
#
_cell.length_a   1.000
_cell.length_b   1.000
_cell.length_c   1.000
_cell.angle_alpha   90.00
_cell.angle_beta   90.00
_cell.angle_gamma   90.00
#
_symmetry.space_group_name_H-M   'P 1'
#
loop_
_entity.id
_entity.type
_entity.pdbx_description
1 polymer ?
#
loop_
_entity_poly.entity_id
_entity_poly.type
_entity_poly.pdbx_seq_one_letter_code
_entity_poly.pdbx_strand_id
1 'polypeptide(L)'
;MSAPNSLNPSVSFRENPEKFILEHCENKQGNLETNVLEFLRRLTTVYKVKMPPLKLANFPSSLHTPSMKRAMEYFEKNKNKAA
;
A
#
# COMPACT_ATOMS: atom_id res chain seq x y z
N MET A 1 14.15 10.68 23.42
CA MET A 1 12.96 10.09 22.76
C MET A 1 13.25 10.11 21.27
N SER A 2 13.68 8.99 20.70
CA SER A 2 14.05 8.90 19.28
C SER A 2 12.77 8.81 18.44
N ALA A 3 12.58 9.76 17.51
CA ALA A 3 11.53 9.67 16.52
C ALA A 3 11.68 8.33 15.75
N PRO A 4 10.64 7.49 15.67
CA PRO A 4 10.73 6.24 14.91
C PRO A 4 10.97 6.60 13.44
N ASN A 5 11.98 5.97 12.85
CA ASN A 5 12.53 6.25 11.53
C ASN A 5 11.46 6.21 10.42
N SER A 6 10.85 7.36 10.14
CA SER A 6 9.97 7.61 8.98
C SER A 6 10.71 7.55 7.63
N LEU A 7 12.05 7.46 7.65
CA LEU A 7 12.91 7.65 6.47
C LEU A 7 13.60 6.38 5.95
N ASN A 8 13.50 5.23 6.62
CA ASN A 8 14.12 3.99 6.18
C ASN A 8 13.17 2.80 6.37
N PRO A 9 12.23 2.57 5.44
CA PRO A 9 11.51 1.30 5.39
C PRO A 9 12.52 0.16 5.29
N SER A 10 12.31 -0.91 6.05
CA SER A 10 13.28 -2.03 6.16
C SER A 10 13.43 -2.82 4.85
N VAL A 11 12.51 -2.56 3.91
CA VAL A 11 12.37 -3.25 2.65
C VAL A 11 12.15 -2.28 1.51
N SER A 12 12.68 -2.60 0.32
CA SER A 12 12.45 -1.81 -0.88
C SER A 12 11.02 -2.01 -1.39
N PHE A 13 10.34 -0.93 -1.80
CA PHE A 13 9.01 -1.02 -2.43
C PHE A 13 9.00 -1.89 -3.70
N ARG A 14 10.11 -1.97 -4.44
CA ARG A 14 10.24 -2.85 -5.62
C ARG A 14 10.33 -4.33 -5.27
N GLU A 15 10.90 -4.66 -4.11
CA GLU A 15 11.19 -6.04 -3.72
C GLU A 15 10.05 -6.64 -2.88
N ASN A 16 9.52 -5.85 -1.93
CA ASN A 16 8.42 -6.26 -1.05
C ASN A 16 7.43 -5.09 -0.85
N PRO A 17 6.61 -4.78 -1.87
CA PRO A 17 5.72 -3.63 -1.84
C PRO A 17 4.68 -3.70 -0.73
N GLU A 18 4.10 -4.88 -0.46
CA GLU A 18 3.08 -5.03 0.58
C GLU A 18 3.64 -4.76 1.98
N LYS A 19 4.84 -5.28 2.27
CA LYS A 19 5.50 -5.04 3.55
C LYS A 19 5.93 -3.59 3.71
N PHE A 20 6.42 -2.95 2.64
CA PHE A 20 6.69 -1.51 2.63
C PHE A 20 5.43 -0.70 2.94
N ILE A 21 4.31 -1.03 2.28
CA ILE A 21 3.04 -0.31 2.46
C ILE A 21 2.56 -0.46 3.90
N LEU A 22 2.65 -1.67 4.46
CA LEU A 22 2.28 -1.93 5.86
C LEU A 22 3.15 -1.11 6.81
N GLU A 23 4.48 -1.20 6.71
CA GLU A 23 5.39 -0.41 7.55
C GLU A 23 5.11 1.10 7.44
N HIS A 24 4.87 1.60 6.23
CA HIS A 24 4.58 3.01 6.02
C HIS A 24 3.21 3.44 6.57
N CYS A 25 2.21 2.57 6.52
CA CYS A 25 0.83 2.88 6.93
C CYS A 25 0.55 2.61 8.41
N GLU A 26 1.25 1.65 9.02
CA GLU A 26 1.22 1.39 10.48
C GLU A 26 1.83 2.52 11.28
N ASN A 27 2.87 3.17 10.73
CA ASN A 27 3.49 4.33 11.35
C ASN A 27 2.63 5.62 11.30
N LYS A 28 1.50 5.59 10.57
CA LYS A 28 0.58 6.73 10.49
C LYS A 28 -0.52 6.61 11.54
N GLN A 29 -0.86 7.72 12.19
CA GLN A 29 -2.02 7.78 13.07
C GLN A 29 -3.32 7.53 12.28
N GLY A 30 -4.23 6.72 12.82
CA GLY A 30 -5.54 6.46 12.24
C GLY A 30 -5.80 4.98 11.91
N ASN A 31 -6.83 4.73 11.11
CA ASN A 31 -7.19 3.39 10.67
C ASN A 31 -6.22 2.91 9.58
N LEU A 32 -5.58 1.76 9.81
CA LEU A 32 -4.61 1.16 8.89
C LEU A 32 -5.18 0.93 7.50
N GLU A 33 -6.43 0.47 7.38
CA GLU A 33 -7.11 0.24 6.11
C GLU A 33 -7.22 1.53 5.29
N THR A 34 -7.69 2.61 5.92
CA THR A 34 -7.79 3.92 5.28
C THR A 34 -6.43 4.41 4.83
N ASN A 35 -5.41 4.27 5.68
CA ASN A 35 -4.05 4.70 5.37
C ASN A 35 -3.48 3.94 4.17
N VAL A 36 -3.69 2.62 4.10
CA VAL A 36 -3.26 1.79 2.97
C VAL A 36 -4.01 2.18 1.70
N LEU A 37 -5.34 2.33 1.75
CA LEU A 37 -6.15 2.72 0.60
C LEU A 37 -5.74 4.10 0.04
N GLU A 38 -5.51 5.08 0.92
CA GLU A 38 -5.01 6.40 0.51
C GLU A 38 -3.61 6.32 -0.09
N PHE A 39 -2.72 5.54 0.51
CA PHE A 39 -1.37 5.38 0.02
C PHE A 39 -1.37 4.78 -1.40
N LEU A 40 -2.13 3.70 -1.60
CA LEU A 40 -2.30 3.07 -2.91
C LEU A 40 -2.91 4.05 -3.93
N ARG A 41 -3.91 4.82 -3.52
CA ARG A 41 -4.53 5.85 -4.38
C ARG A 41 -3.52 6.93 -4.79
N ARG A 42 -2.74 7.46 -3.85
CA ARG A 42 -1.73 8.49 -4.16
C ARG A 42 -0.65 7.98 -5.11
N LEU A 43 -0.19 6.74 -4.92
CA LEU A 43 0.81 6.14 -5.81
C LEU A 43 0.33 6.06 -7.26
N THR A 44 -0.94 5.74 -7.49
CA THR A 44 -1.48 5.64 -8.85
C THR A 44 -1.95 6.97 -9.42
N THR A 45 -2.60 7.84 -8.62
CA THR A 45 -3.19 9.08 -9.15
C THR A 45 -2.20 10.23 -9.17
N VAL A 46 -1.37 10.37 -8.14
CA VAL A 46 -0.44 11.51 -7.99
C VAL A 46 0.90 11.17 -8.61
N TYR A 47 1.50 10.06 -8.20
CA TYR A 47 2.84 9.69 -8.64
C TYR A 47 2.83 8.89 -9.96
N LYS A 48 1.67 8.41 -10.40
CA LYS A 48 1.49 7.58 -11.61
C LYS A 48 2.51 6.44 -11.68
N VAL A 49 2.88 5.90 -10.53
CA VAL A 49 3.89 4.84 -10.43
C VAL A 49 3.28 3.56 -10.94
N LYS A 50 4.01 2.84 -11.80
CA LYS A 50 3.65 1.46 -12.16
C LYS A 50 3.68 0.61 -10.90
N MET A 51 2.49 0.23 -10.44
CA MET A 51 2.34 -0.57 -9.24
C MET A 51 2.84 -1.99 -9.48
N PRO A 52 3.71 -2.52 -8.61
CA PRO A 52 4.04 -3.94 -8.62
C PRO A 52 2.78 -4.79 -8.32
N PRO A 53 2.79 -6.09 -8.64
CA PRO A 53 1.66 -6.96 -8.37
C PRO A 53 1.46 -7.13 -6.87
N LEU A 54 0.45 -6.45 -6.31
CA LEU A 54 0.02 -6.61 -4.93
C LEU A 54 -0.93 -7.79 -4.79
N LYS A 55 -0.71 -8.66 -3.80
CA LYS A 55 -1.64 -9.75 -3.45
C LYS A 55 -2.30 -9.47 -2.11
N LEU A 56 -3.63 -9.53 -2.04
CA LEU A 56 -4.36 -9.36 -0.79
C LEU A 56 -3.93 -10.37 0.29
N ALA A 57 -3.54 -11.58 -0.12
CA ALA A 57 -3.06 -12.62 0.78
C ALA A 57 -1.80 -12.22 1.58
N ASN A 58 -1.02 -11.25 1.08
CA ASN A 58 0.17 -10.73 1.76
C ASN A 58 -0.17 -9.64 2.79
N PHE A 59 -1.41 -9.14 2.82
CA PHE A 59 -1.90 -8.24 3.85
C PHE A 59 -2.49 -9.02 5.03
N PRO A 60 -2.44 -8.50 6.26
CA PRO A 60 -3.08 -9.12 7.41
C PRO A 60 -4.58 -9.30 7.19
N SER A 61 -5.15 -10.37 7.77
CA SER A 61 -6.56 -10.73 7.62
C SER A 61 -7.53 -9.64 8.09
N SER A 62 -7.10 -8.78 9.03
CA SER A 62 -7.84 -7.59 9.46
C SER A 62 -8.10 -6.60 8.32
N LEU A 63 -7.25 -6.58 7.31
CA LEU A 63 -7.39 -5.75 6.11
C LEU A 63 -8.12 -6.45 4.97
N HIS A 64 -8.60 -7.69 5.14
CA HIS A 64 -9.32 -8.44 4.09
C HIS A 64 -10.80 -8.01 3.99
N THR A 65 -11.04 -6.72 4.17
CA THR A 65 -12.36 -6.11 4.11
C THR A 65 -12.88 -6.07 2.66
N PRO A 66 -14.19 -5.90 2.47
CA PRO A 66 -14.76 -5.72 1.13
C PRO A 66 -14.15 -4.52 0.38
N SER A 67 -13.81 -3.44 1.09
CA SER A 67 -13.21 -2.24 0.52
C SER A 67 -11.79 -2.49 0.00
N MET A 68 -10.96 -3.18 0.79
CA MET A 68 -9.60 -3.54 0.36
C MET A 68 -9.62 -4.51 -0.83
N LYS A 69 -10.52 -5.49 -0.83
CA LYS A 69 -10.71 -6.42 -1.97
C LYS A 69 -11.02 -5.66 -3.26
N ARG A 70 -12.00 -4.73 -3.21
CA ARG A 70 -12.36 -3.89 -4.36
C ARG A 70 -11.20 -3.01 -4.80
N ALA A 71 -10.46 -2.43 -3.87
CA ALA A 71 -9.30 -1.61 -4.18
C ALA A 71 -8.22 -2.44 -4.88
N MET A 72 -7.87 -3.61 -4.35
CA MET A 72 -6.91 -4.52 -4.96
C MET A 72 -7.35 -4.93 -6.36
N GLU A 73 -8.59 -5.36 -6.57
CA GLU A 73 -9.12 -5.69 -7.90
C GLU A 73 -9.07 -4.50 -8.88
N TYR A 74 -9.41 -3.30 -8.39
CA TYR A 74 -9.32 -2.08 -9.18
C TYR A 74 -7.88 -1.80 -9.59
N PHE A 75 -6.92 -1.96 -8.67
CA PHE A 75 -5.51 -1.81 -8.98
C PHE A 75 -5.07 -2.89 -9.97
N GLU A 76 -5.43 -4.16 -9.78
CA GLU A 76 -5.10 -5.25 -10.70
C GLU A 76 -5.56 -4.97 -12.13
N LYS A 77 -6.79 -4.49 -12.30
CA LYS A 77 -7.36 -4.15 -13.61
C LYS A 77 -6.72 -2.90 -14.23
N ASN A 78 -6.25 -1.96 -13.41
CA ASN A 78 -5.66 -0.70 -13.88
C ASN A 78 -4.12 -0.68 -13.89
N LYS A 79 -3.45 -1.79 -13.53
CA LYS A 79 -1.97 -1.98 -13.60
C LYS A 79 -1.38 -1.59 -14.98
N ASN A 80 -2.20 -1.62 -16.04
CA ASN A 80 -1.80 -1.34 -17.42
C ASN A 80 -2.22 0.05 -17.97
N LYS A 81 -2.95 0.88 -17.20
CA LYS A 81 -3.41 2.20 -17.69
C LYS A 81 -2.49 3.38 -17.32
N ALA A 82 -1.44 3.14 -16.55
CA ALA A 82 -0.36 4.12 -16.37
C ALA A 82 0.64 3.98 -17.53
N ALA A 83 0.26 4.54 -18.68
CA ALA A 83 1.13 4.89 -19.80
C ALA A 83 1.18 6.41 -19.91
#